data_AF-A0A7X2V059-F1
#
_entry.id   AF-A0A7X2V059-F1
#
_cell.length_a   1.000
_cell.length_b   1.000
_cell.length_c   1.000
_cell.angle_alpha   90.00
_cell.angle_beta   90.00
_cell.angle_gamma   90.00
#
_symmetry.space_group_name_H-M   'P 1'
#
loop_
_entity.id
_entity.type
_entity.pdbx_description
1 polymer ?
#
loop_
_entity_poly.entity_id
_entity_poly.type
_entity_poly.pdbx_seq_one_letter_code
_entity_poly.pdbx_strand_id
1 'polypeptide(L)'
;MKLIVKVFPEITIKSRPVRMRFIRQLAKNIRAVLRDLDPAVVVNGVWDNLELETRITDRKALKDMTERLSCMPGIAHFLQVDEYPLGDFDDITEKCKQHFGAELEGKIFSVRCKRAGKHPFSSMDVEKYVGSKLRRECAAAGISLKEPQIEVRMEIRDQRLFVIHSQHNSIGGYPLGALEQTLVLMSGGFDSTVAAYQIMRRGLMSHFCFFNLGGRAHELGVMEVAHYIWKKYGSSQRVLFVSVPFEEVLGEILGKVDNSHMGVVLKRMMLRAASRIADRLQIEVLVTGEAISQVSSQTLPNLSLIDSVSEKLVLRPLIASHKQDIIDLANEIGTADFAKHMPEYCGVISVNPKTHAKRNRVEYEEQQFDMAILERALENAKLVPIDRVIDELGQDLQIEEVSEALAGQIVIDIRHPDAAEDEPLGIPGIDVQTLPFYALNARFKELDDSRQYLLYCDKGVMSRLHAHHLLSEGHANVRVYRPS
;
A
#
# COMPACT_ATOMS: atom_id res chain seq x y z
N MET A 1 4.50 -6.91 -24.99
CA MET A 1 5.62 -6.87 -24.02
C MET A 1 5.65 -8.18 -23.23
N LYS A 2 6.83 -8.73 -22.96
CA LYS A 2 7.01 -9.89 -22.08
C LYS A 2 7.80 -9.51 -20.84
N LEU A 3 7.33 -9.93 -19.67
CA LEU A 3 8.01 -9.75 -18.40
C LEU A 3 8.36 -11.10 -17.76
N ILE A 4 9.57 -11.19 -17.21
CA ILE A 4 9.95 -12.29 -16.31
C ILE A 4 9.91 -11.78 -14.88
N VAL A 5 8.92 -12.23 -14.12
CA VAL A 5 8.72 -11.89 -12.71
C VAL A 5 9.51 -12.87 -11.84
N LYS A 6 10.52 -12.37 -11.13
CA LYS A 6 11.31 -13.15 -10.17
C LYS A 6 10.67 -13.03 -8.79
N VAL A 7 10.35 -14.18 -8.19
CA VAL A 7 9.70 -14.25 -6.89
C VAL A 7 10.68 -13.91 -5.76
N PHE A 8 10.14 -13.54 -4.59
CA PHE A 8 10.94 -13.30 -3.39
C PHE A 8 11.84 -14.50 -3.03
N PRO A 9 13.14 -14.31 -2.72
CA PRO A 9 14.07 -15.42 -2.51
C PRO A 9 13.66 -16.42 -1.43
N GLU A 10 12.96 -16.00 -0.37
CA GLU A 10 12.49 -16.97 0.63
C GLU A 10 11.44 -17.95 0.08
N ILE A 11 10.79 -17.65 -1.06
CA ILE A 11 9.87 -18.57 -1.73
C ILE A 11 10.65 -19.70 -2.42
N THR A 12 11.85 -19.41 -2.94
CA THR A 12 12.67 -20.38 -3.70
C THR A 12 13.39 -21.39 -2.81
N ILE A 13 13.43 -21.19 -1.49
CA ILE A 13 13.93 -22.19 -0.53
C ILE A 13 12.83 -23.13 -0.01
N LYS A 14 11.55 -22.86 -0.31
CA LYS A 14 10.43 -23.71 0.13
C LYS A 14 10.39 -25.03 -0.64
N SER A 15 9.80 -26.05 -0.02
CA SER A 15 9.52 -27.34 -0.66
C SER A 15 8.70 -27.16 -1.93
N ARG A 16 8.84 -28.10 -2.89
CA ARG A 16 8.15 -28.03 -4.19
C ARG A 16 6.64 -27.75 -4.06
N PRO A 17 5.86 -28.45 -3.22
CA PRO A 17 4.42 -28.20 -3.11
C PRO A 17 4.10 -26.78 -2.60
N VAL A 18 4.83 -26.32 -1.58
CA VAL A 18 4.62 -25.00 -0.97
C VAL A 18 4.99 -23.89 -1.95
N ARG A 19 6.11 -24.03 -2.65
CA ARG A 19 6.55 -23.09 -3.69
C ARG A 19 5.52 -22.98 -4.81
N MET A 20 5.02 -24.11 -5.31
CA MET A 20 3.99 -24.13 -6.36
C MET A 20 2.70 -23.43 -5.91
N ARG A 21 2.31 -23.57 -4.63
CA ARG A 21 1.18 -22.83 -4.05
C ARG A 21 1.43 -21.32 -4.10
N PHE A 22 2.60 -20.85 -3.66
CA PHE A 22 2.95 -19.43 -3.72
C PHE A 22 2.96 -18.88 -5.14
N ILE A 23 3.56 -19.61 -6.10
CA ILE A 23 3.62 -19.17 -7.51
C ILE A 23 2.21 -19.05 -8.10
N ARG A 24 1.33 -20.03 -7.85
CA ARG A 24 -0.07 -19.98 -8.32
C ARG A 24 -0.83 -18.80 -7.70
N GLN A 25 -0.65 -18.56 -6.40
CA GLN A 25 -1.28 -17.43 -5.72
C GLN A 25 -0.77 -16.10 -6.29
N LEU A 26 0.54 -15.95 -6.50
CA LEU A 26 1.11 -14.75 -7.10
C LEU A 26 0.58 -14.52 -8.52
N ALA A 27 0.45 -15.57 -9.33
CA ALA A 27 -0.15 -15.45 -10.65
C ALA A 27 -1.60 -14.94 -10.59
N LYS A 28 -2.38 -15.41 -9.61
CA LYS A 28 -3.75 -14.92 -9.37
C LYS A 28 -3.74 -13.45 -8.95
N ASN A 29 -2.82 -13.05 -8.07
CA ASN A 29 -2.70 -11.68 -7.59
C ASN A 29 -2.35 -10.71 -8.72
N ILE A 30 -1.38 -11.06 -9.56
CA ILE A 30 -0.98 -10.27 -10.73
C ILE A 30 -2.18 -10.06 -11.66
N ARG A 31 -2.90 -11.13 -12.02
CA ARG A 31 -4.10 -11.02 -12.88
C ARG A 31 -5.21 -10.19 -12.25
N ALA A 32 -5.36 -10.22 -10.93
CA ALA A 32 -6.37 -9.41 -10.24
C ALA A 32 -6.01 -7.92 -10.29
N VAL A 33 -4.76 -7.56 -9.99
CA VAL A 33 -4.28 -6.17 -9.93
C VAL A 33 -4.18 -5.51 -11.30
N LEU A 34 -3.91 -6.29 -12.36
CA LEU A 34 -3.77 -5.77 -13.72
C LEU A 34 -5.06 -5.88 -14.55
N ARG A 35 -6.16 -6.38 -13.99
CA ARG A 35 -7.38 -6.71 -14.75
C ARG A 35 -7.98 -5.52 -15.51
N ASP A 36 -8.00 -4.35 -14.88
CA ASP A 36 -8.53 -3.10 -15.44
C ASP A 36 -7.60 -2.48 -16.50
N LEU A 37 -6.30 -2.77 -16.44
CA LEU A 37 -5.34 -2.36 -17.46
C LEU A 37 -5.38 -3.32 -18.66
N ASP A 38 -5.20 -4.62 -18.40
CA ASP A 38 -5.18 -5.69 -19.40
C ASP A 38 -6.04 -6.89 -18.96
N PRO A 39 -7.32 -6.95 -19.36
CA PRO A 39 -8.17 -8.11 -19.09
C PRO A 39 -7.67 -9.42 -19.72
N ALA A 40 -6.83 -9.34 -20.75
CA ALA A 40 -6.31 -10.47 -21.52
C ALA A 40 -4.89 -10.86 -21.11
N VAL A 41 -4.34 -10.29 -20.03
CA VAL A 41 -2.97 -10.57 -19.57
C VAL A 41 -2.79 -12.05 -19.26
N VAL A 42 -1.73 -12.64 -19.83
CA VAL A 42 -1.37 -14.03 -19.60
C VAL A 42 -0.28 -14.09 -18.54
N VAL A 43 -0.50 -14.87 -17.48
CA VAL A 43 0.48 -15.06 -16.41
C VAL A 43 0.64 -16.54 -16.13
N ASN A 44 1.80 -17.06 -16.53
CA ASN A 44 2.17 -18.47 -16.42
C ASN A 44 3.26 -18.66 -15.37
N GLY A 45 3.01 -19.54 -14.42
CA GLY A 45 3.99 -19.89 -13.39
C GLY A 45 4.95 -20.96 -13.89
N VAL A 46 6.25 -20.67 -13.84
CA VAL A 46 7.34 -21.63 -14.04
C VAL A 46 8.04 -21.82 -12.68
N TRP A 47 8.80 -22.91 -12.50
CA TRP A 47 9.34 -23.37 -11.21
C TRP A 47 9.82 -22.29 -10.20
N ASP A 48 10.52 -21.26 -10.67
CA ASP A 48 11.15 -20.20 -9.86
C ASP A 48 10.78 -18.77 -10.28
N ASN A 49 9.91 -18.60 -11.28
CA ASN A 49 9.53 -17.31 -11.84
C ASN A 49 8.15 -17.37 -12.50
N LEU A 50 7.57 -16.21 -12.78
CA LEU A 50 6.39 -16.12 -13.64
C LEU A 50 6.75 -15.44 -14.95
N GLU A 51 6.16 -15.92 -16.03
CA GLU A 51 6.19 -15.25 -17.32
C GLU A 51 4.85 -14.52 -17.48
N LEU A 52 4.92 -13.21 -17.69
CA LEU A 52 3.76 -12.35 -17.94
C LEU A 52 3.84 -11.83 -19.36
N GLU A 53 2.77 -12.00 -20.12
CA GLU A 53 2.66 -11.50 -21.49
C GLU A 53 1.45 -10.58 -21.61
N THR A 54 1.70 -9.38 -22.14
CA THR A 54 0.67 -8.38 -22.44
C THR A 54 0.79 -7.92 -23.89
N ARG A 55 -0.36 -7.67 -24.52
CA ARG A 55 -0.46 -7.10 -25.87
C ARG A 55 -0.61 -5.58 -25.86
N ILE A 56 -0.68 -4.97 -24.69
CA ILE A 56 -0.77 -3.51 -24.56
C ILE A 56 0.50 -2.87 -25.11
N THR A 57 0.30 -1.82 -25.90
CA THR A 57 1.35 -0.96 -26.46
C THR A 57 1.23 0.49 -25.99
N ASP A 58 0.11 0.85 -25.36
CA ASP A 58 -0.07 2.18 -24.80
C ASP A 58 0.96 2.46 -23.70
N ARG A 59 1.67 3.58 -23.81
CA ARG A 59 2.80 3.91 -22.92
C ARG A 59 2.35 4.15 -21.48
N LYS A 60 1.19 4.79 -21.30
CA LYS A 60 0.65 5.09 -19.97
C LYS A 60 0.24 3.81 -19.26
N ALA A 61 -0.55 2.94 -19.91
CA ALA A 61 -0.93 1.65 -19.34
C ALA A 61 0.28 0.75 -19.01
N LEU A 62 1.37 0.81 -19.78
CA LEU A 62 2.61 0.09 -19.48
C LEU A 62 3.37 0.68 -18.27
N LYS A 63 3.36 2.01 -18.11
CA LYS A 63 3.88 2.69 -16.90
C LYS A 63 3.09 2.25 -15.67
N ASP A 64 1.76 2.33 -15.72
CA ASP A 64 0.87 1.93 -14.63
C ASP A 64 1.05 0.44 -14.26
N MET A 65 1.21 -0.43 -15.26
CA MET A 65 1.50 -1.85 -15.03
C MET A 65 2.82 -2.03 -14.27
N THR A 66 3.86 -1.31 -14.67
CA THR A 66 5.17 -1.35 -14.03
C THR A 66 5.10 -0.89 -12.57
N GLU A 67 4.39 0.20 -12.30
CA GLU A 67 4.20 0.72 -10.94
C GLU A 67 3.42 -0.26 -10.05
N ARG A 68 2.30 -0.79 -10.54
CA ARG A 68 1.49 -1.77 -9.80
C ARG A 68 2.26 -3.05 -9.48
N LEU A 69 3.09 -3.53 -10.41
CA LEU A 69 3.96 -4.69 -10.16
C LEU A 69 5.09 -4.36 -9.18
N SER A 70 5.58 -3.12 -9.15
CA SER A 70 6.60 -2.64 -8.21
C SER A 70 6.08 -2.51 -6.77
N CYS A 71 4.77 -2.42 -6.58
CA CYS A 71 4.13 -2.38 -5.26
C CYS A 71 3.53 -3.72 -4.80
N MET A 72 3.83 -4.85 -5.47
CA MET A 72 3.14 -6.13 -5.22
C MET A 72 3.89 -7.08 -4.28
N PRO A 73 3.28 -7.51 -3.17
CA PRO A 73 3.87 -8.55 -2.32
C PRO A 73 4.07 -9.87 -3.07
N GLY A 74 5.24 -10.49 -2.90
CA GLY A 74 5.63 -11.74 -3.56
C GLY A 74 6.63 -11.56 -4.71
N ILE A 75 6.75 -10.35 -5.28
CA ILE A 75 7.68 -10.06 -6.37
C ILE A 75 8.97 -9.46 -5.81
N ALA A 76 10.12 -10.03 -6.13
CA ALA A 76 11.41 -9.40 -5.79
C ALA A 76 11.75 -8.30 -6.81
N HIS A 77 11.70 -8.67 -8.08
CA HIS A 77 11.90 -7.79 -9.21
C HIS A 77 11.33 -8.46 -10.46
N PHE A 78 11.15 -7.70 -11.52
CA PHE A 78 10.76 -8.23 -12.82
C PHE A 78 11.62 -7.62 -13.93
N LEU A 79 11.79 -8.40 -14.99
CA LEU A 79 12.64 -8.07 -16.13
C LEU A 79 11.76 -7.84 -17.35
N GLN A 80 11.92 -6.72 -18.03
CA GLN A 80 11.35 -6.54 -19.37
C GLN A 80 12.26 -7.21 -20.38
N VAL A 81 11.71 -8.13 -21.16
CA VAL A 81 12.50 -8.99 -22.05
C VAL A 81 11.88 -9.14 -23.43
N ASP A 82 12.74 -9.40 -24.41
CA ASP A 82 12.38 -10.07 -25.65
C ASP A 82 12.89 -11.53 -25.62
N GLU A 83 12.05 -12.45 -26.10
CA GLU A 83 12.34 -13.88 -26.12
C GLU A 83 12.61 -14.35 -27.56
N TYR A 84 13.67 -15.14 -27.70
CA TYR A 84 14.07 -15.78 -28.95
C TYR A 84 14.43 -17.25 -28.71
N PRO A 85 14.38 -18.10 -29.75
CA PRO A 85 15.14 -19.35 -29.74
C PRO A 85 16.64 -19.06 -29.47
N LEU A 86 17.32 -19.97 -28.78
CA LEU A 86 18.72 -19.76 -28.37
C LEU A 86 19.66 -19.53 -29.56
N GLY A 87 19.56 -20.33 -30.61
CA GLY A 87 20.47 -20.26 -31.77
C GLY A 87 21.93 -20.55 -31.41
N ASP A 88 22.84 -20.10 -32.27
CA ASP A 88 24.27 -20.08 -32.00
C ASP A 88 24.75 -18.72 -31.45
N PHE A 89 26.06 -18.53 -31.31
CA PHE A 89 26.60 -17.28 -30.77
C PHE A 89 26.45 -16.08 -31.73
N ASP A 90 26.40 -16.31 -33.04
CA ASP A 90 26.14 -15.25 -34.01
C ASP A 90 24.66 -14.86 -33.97
N ASP A 91 23.74 -15.81 -33.83
CA ASP A 91 22.31 -15.54 -33.60
C ASP A 91 22.11 -14.68 -32.34
N ILE A 92 22.71 -15.07 -31.20
CA ILE A 92 22.64 -14.31 -29.95
C ILE A 92 23.17 -12.88 -30.17
N THR A 93 24.28 -12.74 -30.89
CA THR A 93 24.90 -11.44 -31.19
C THR A 93 23.95 -10.57 -31.99
N GLU A 94 23.35 -11.08 -33.07
CA GLU A 94 22.41 -10.33 -33.90
C GLU A 94 21.17 -9.90 -33.12
N LYS A 95 20.64 -10.75 -32.21
CA LYS A 95 19.55 -10.35 -31.32
C LYS A 95 19.95 -9.26 -30.34
N CYS A 96 21.15 -9.34 -29.75
CA CYS A 96 21.63 -8.28 -28.86
C CYS A 96 21.84 -6.96 -29.63
N LYS A 97 22.38 -7.04 -30.84
CA LYS A 97 22.61 -5.90 -31.72
C LYS A 97 21.31 -5.22 -32.15
N GLN A 98 20.27 -6.00 -32.45
CA GLN A 98 18.94 -5.48 -32.76
C GLN A 98 18.40 -4.55 -31.66
N HIS A 99 18.69 -4.86 -30.39
CA HIS A 99 18.15 -4.13 -29.24
C HIS A 99 19.08 -3.03 -28.72
N PHE A 100 20.37 -3.29 -28.66
CA PHE A 100 21.35 -2.38 -28.04
C PHE A 100 22.24 -1.66 -29.05
N GLY A 101 22.28 -2.10 -30.32
CA GLY A 101 23.29 -1.66 -31.29
C GLY A 101 23.38 -0.14 -31.45
N ALA A 102 22.23 0.54 -31.51
CA ALA A 102 22.16 1.99 -31.63
C ALA A 102 22.64 2.72 -30.36
N GLU A 103 22.44 2.14 -29.18
CA GLU A 103 22.84 2.75 -27.90
C GLU A 103 24.33 2.59 -27.63
N LEU A 104 24.97 1.57 -28.21
CA LEU A 104 26.37 1.25 -27.97
C LEU A 104 27.36 2.21 -28.65
N GLU A 105 26.93 2.96 -29.67
CA GLU A 105 27.81 3.85 -30.43
C GLU A 105 28.50 4.87 -29.52
N GLY A 106 29.85 4.87 -29.54
CA GLY A 106 30.65 5.76 -28.70
C GLY A 106 30.56 5.50 -27.18
N LYS A 107 29.91 4.41 -26.75
CA LYS A 107 29.78 4.05 -25.32
C LYS A 107 30.73 2.93 -24.91
N ILE A 108 31.08 2.93 -23.62
CA ILE A 108 31.72 1.81 -22.96
C ILE A 108 30.63 0.89 -22.40
N PHE A 109 30.68 -0.40 -22.73
CA PHE A 109 29.64 -1.34 -22.31
C PHE A 109 30.20 -2.61 -21.65
N SER A 110 29.31 -3.43 -21.11
CA SER A 110 29.62 -4.80 -20.72
C SER A 110 28.54 -5.75 -21.20
N VAL A 111 28.87 -7.04 -21.35
CA VAL A 111 27.90 -8.10 -21.59
C VAL A 111 27.74 -8.91 -20.32
N ARG A 112 26.49 -9.17 -19.93
CA ARG A 112 26.14 -9.97 -18.74
C ARG A 112 25.21 -11.10 -19.14
N CYS A 113 25.67 -12.33 -19.08
CA CYS A 113 24.88 -13.51 -19.41
C CYS A 113 24.62 -14.35 -18.16
N LYS A 114 23.34 -14.59 -17.84
CA LYS A 114 22.94 -15.63 -16.89
C LYS A 114 22.55 -16.89 -17.66
N ARG A 115 22.99 -18.06 -17.17
CA ARG A 115 22.72 -19.35 -17.82
C ARG A 115 22.04 -20.31 -16.87
N ALA A 116 20.92 -20.87 -17.29
CA ALA A 116 20.19 -21.93 -16.61
C ALA A 116 19.94 -23.09 -17.58
N GLY A 117 20.28 -24.32 -17.20
CA GLY A 117 20.17 -25.51 -18.05
C GLY A 117 21.54 -26.16 -18.36
N LYS A 118 21.54 -27.09 -19.32
CA LYS A 118 22.73 -27.83 -19.75
C LYS A 118 23.16 -27.37 -21.15
N HIS A 119 24.37 -26.85 -21.26
CA HIS A 119 24.92 -26.28 -22.50
C HIS A 119 26.40 -26.68 -22.64
N PRO A 120 26.94 -26.79 -23.87
CA PRO A 120 28.36 -27.06 -24.11
C PRO A 120 29.27 -25.84 -23.87
N PHE A 121 28.71 -24.70 -23.47
CA PHE A 121 29.41 -23.44 -23.25
C PHE A 121 29.09 -22.84 -21.88
N SER A 122 29.98 -21.98 -21.40
CA SER A 122 29.77 -21.16 -20.19
C SER A 122 29.14 -19.81 -20.53
N SER A 123 28.59 -19.11 -19.52
CA SER A 123 28.14 -17.73 -19.69
C SER A 123 29.29 -16.80 -20.09
N MET A 124 30.50 -17.05 -19.58
CA MET A 124 31.69 -16.28 -19.95
C MET A 124 32.06 -16.43 -21.42
N ASP A 125 31.83 -17.60 -22.03
CA ASP A 125 32.11 -17.80 -23.45
C ASP A 125 31.17 -16.94 -24.31
N VAL A 126 29.89 -16.90 -23.95
CA VAL A 126 28.88 -16.03 -24.57
C VAL A 126 29.26 -14.55 -24.40
N GLU A 127 29.57 -14.13 -23.18
CA GLU A 127 29.94 -12.75 -22.87
C GLU A 127 31.16 -12.28 -23.70
N LYS A 128 32.19 -13.11 -23.79
CA LYS A 128 33.40 -12.81 -24.58
C LYS A 128 33.08 -12.72 -26.07
N TYR A 129 32.34 -13.69 -26.61
CA TYR A 129 32.05 -13.74 -28.04
C TYR A 129 31.15 -12.57 -28.47
N VAL A 130 30.00 -12.42 -27.81
CA VAL A 130 29.02 -11.38 -28.11
C VAL A 130 29.62 -9.99 -27.88
N GLY A 131 30.36 -9.80 -26.78
CA GLY A 131 31.03 -8.54 -26.49
C GLY A 131 32.05 -8.15 -27.57
N SER A 132 32.88 -9.10 -28.01
CA SER A 132 33.86 -8.87 -29.08
C SER A 132 33.21 -8.46 -30.40
N LYS A 133 32.09 -9.11 -30.76
CA LYS A 133 31.33 -8.80 -31.98
C LYS A 133 30.63 -7.45 -31.89
N LEU A 134 29.86 -7.19 -30.84
CA LEU A 134 29.16 -5.91 -30.64
C LEU A 134 30.13 -4.73 -30.62
N ARG A 135 31.32 -4.88 -30.01
CA ARG A 135 32.34 -3.83 -30.03
C ARG A 135 32.79 -3.47 -31.46
N ARG A 136 32.99 -4.48 -32.31
CA ARG A 136 33.45 -4.28 -33.70
C ARG A 136 32.34 -3.74 -34.59
N GLU A 137 31.11 -4.19 -34.38
CA GLU A 137 30.00 -3.95 -35.30
C GLU A 137 29.11 -2.77 -34.93
N CYS A 138 29.12 -2.33 -33.66
CA CYS A 138 28.26 -1.24 -33.16
C CYS A 138 29.04 0.03 -32.80
N ALA A 139 30.27 0.20 -33.32
CA ALA A 139 31.11 1.38 -33.07
C ALA A 139 31.25 1.77 -31.59
N ALA A 140 31.27 0.78 -30.69
CA ALA A 140 31.38 1.02 -29.25
C ALA A 140 32.78 1.50 -28.88
N ALA A 141 32.87 2.46 -27.95
CA ALA A 141 34.15 3.03 -27.51
C ALA A 141 35.04 2.01 -26.78
N GLY A 142 34.44 1.05 -26.07
CA GLY A 142 35.20 0.02 -25.35
C GLY A 142 34.34 -0.94 -24.54
N ILE A 143 35.00 -1.88 -23.86
CA ILE A 143 34.36 -2.82 -22.94
C ILE A 143 34.97 -2.64 -21.55
N SER A 144 34.14 -2.45 -20.53
CA SER A 144 34.56 -2.34 -19.12
C SER A 144 33.64 -3.17 -18.23
N LEU A 145 34.21 -4.11 -17.47
CA LEU A 145 33.44 -4.93 -16.53
C LEU A 145 33.19 -4.24 -15.19
N LYS A 146 33.91 -3.14 -14.89
CA LYS A 146 33.82 -2.41 -13.62
C LYS A 146 32.84 -1.24 -13.72
N GLU A 147 32.97 -0.44 -14.77
CA GLU A 147 32.23 0.80 -14.95
C GLU A 147 31.71 0.90 -16.40
N PRO A 148 30.74 0.03 -16.78
CA PRO A 148 30.06 0.17 -18.05
C PRO A 148 29.03 1.31 -18.00
N GLN A 149 28.88 2.03 -19.11
CA GLN A 149 27.77 2.96 -19.31
C GLN A 149 26.49 2.22 -19.70
N ILE A 150 26.64 1.09 -20.39
CA ILE A 150 25.54 0.22 -20.84
C ILE A 150 25.86 -1.24 -20.47
N GLU A 151 24.89 -1.94 -19.89
CA GLU A 151 24.97 -3.38 -19.70
C GLU A 151 24.05 -4.10 -20.69
N VAL A 152 24.64 -4.82 -21.65
CA VAL A 152 23.92 -5.73 -22.53
C VAL A 152 23.63 -7.00 -21.74
N ARG A 153 22.41 -7.11 -21.22
CA ARG A 153 21.99 -8.19 -20.32
C ARG A 153 21.19 -9.25 -21.07
N MET A 154 21.51 -10.52 -20.82
CA MET A 154 20.74 -11.65 -21.34
C MET A 154 20.64 -12.81 -20.34
N GLU A 155 19.56 -13.59 -20.44
CA GLU A 155 19.39 -14.86 -19.74
C GLU A 155 19.16 -15.98 -20.77
N ILE A 156 20.02 -17.00 -20.74
CA ILE A 156 19.84 -18.24 -21.51
C ILE A 156 19.21 -19.27 -20.58
N ARG A 157 18.05 -19.80 -20.99
CA ARG A 157 17.34 -20.86 -20.27
C ARG A 157 16.98 -21.99 -21.22
N ASP A 158 17.64 -23.13 -21.05
CA ASP A 158 17.52 -24.27 -21.96
C ASP A 158 17.72 -23.84 -23.43
N GLN A 159 16.70 -23.92 -24.28
CA GLN A 159 16.77 -23.52 -25.70
C GLN A 159 16.19 -22.13 -25.98
N ARG A 160 16.15 -21.27 -24.96
CA ARG A 160 15.56 -19.93 -25.03
C ARG A 160 16.58 -18.86 -24.65
N LEU A 161 16.58 -17.76 -25.40
CA LEU A 161 17.34 -16.54 -25.15
C LEU A 161 16.36 -15.44 -24.73
N PHE A 162 16.64 -14.80 -23.59
CA PHE A 162 15.96 -13.60 -23.16
C PHE A 162 16.93 -12.42 -23.21
N VAL A 163 16.66 -11.43 -24.05
CA VAL A 163 17.39 -10.16 -24.06
C VAL A 163 16.68 -9.22 -23.07
N ILE A 164 17.42 -8.69 -22.09
CA ILE A 164 16.85 -7.95 -20.96
C ILE A 164 17.07 -6.45 -21.16
N HIS A 165 15.97 -5.70 -21.29
CA HIS A 165 15.99 -4.24 -21.50
C HIS A 165 16.09 -3.47 -20.18
N SER A 166 15.27 -3.86 -19.22
CA SER A 166 15.18 -3.18 -17.92
C SER A 166 14.88 -4.17 -16.81
N GLN A 167 15.20 -3.76 -15.59
CA GLN A 167 14.84 -4.45 -14.37
C GLN A 167 14.17 -3.47 -13.42
N HIS A 168 13.02 -3.85 -12.90
CA HIS A 168 12.26 -3.07 -11.93
C HIS A 168 12.18 -3.86 -10.63
N ASN A 169 12.54 -3.21 -9.52
CA ASN A 169 12.43 -3.82 -8.20
C ASN A 169 10.97 -3.74 -7.72
N SER A 170 10.60 -4.69 -6.87
CA SER A 170 9.32 -4.67 -6.18
C SER A 170 9.55 -4.87 -4.68
N ILE A 171 8.48 -4.82 -3.90
CA ILE A 171 8.57 -4.81 -2.43
C ILE A 171 9.01 -6.16 -1.82
N GLY A 172 9.07 -7.25 -2.58
CA GLY A 172 9.45 -8.57 -2.08
C GLY A 172 8.35 -9.21 -1.24
N GLY A 173 8.73 -10.04 -0.27
CA GLY A 173 7.79 -10.67 0.64
C GLY A 173 6.98 -11.82 0.03
N TYR A 174 5.79 -12.13 0.57
CA TYR A 174 4.99 -13.27 0.11
C TYR A 174 3.72 -12.84 -0.61
N PRO A 175 3.18 -13.66 -1.53
CA PRO A 175 1.95 -13.32 -2.23
C PRO A 175 0.77 -13.23 -1.24
N LEU A 176 0.03 -12.13 -1.30
CA LEU A 176 -1.18 -11.95 -0.48
C LEU A 176 -2.19 -13.09 -0.70
N GLY A 177 -2.80 -13.51 0.40
CA GLY A 177 -3.76 -14.63 0.42
C GLY A 177 -3.11 -16.01 0.36
N ALA A 178 -1.78 -16.09 0.39
CA ALA A 178 -1.08 -17.37 0.50
C ALA A 178 -0.83 -17.83 1.95
N LEU A 179 -0.99 -16.90 2.90
CA LEU A 179 -0.89 -17.09 4.34
C LEU A 179 -2.22 -16.71 5.01
N GLU A 180 -2.22 -16.68 6.33
CA GLU A 180 -3.37 -16.42 7.19
C GLU A 180 -3.94 -15.00 7.02
N GLN A 181 -5.18 -14.84 7.49
CA GLN A 181 -5.85 -13.55 7.56
C GLN A 181 -5.51 -12.88 8.90
N THR A 182 -5.48 -11.55 8.92
CA THR A 182 -5.23 -10.75 10.12
C THR A 182 -6.24 -9.63 10.25
N LEU A 183 -6.50 -9.18 11.48
CA LEU A 183 -7.27 -7.98 11.76
C LEU A 183 -6.32 -6.89 12.29
N VAL A 184 -6.06 -5.89 11.46
CA VAL A 184 -5.17 -4.78 11.76
C VAL A 184 -5.95 -3.67 12.45
N LEU A 185 -5.55 -3.33 13.69
CA LEU A 185 -6.09 -2.17 14.39
C LEU A 185 -5.51 -0.90 13.75
N MET A 186 -6.32 -0.26 12.92
CA MET A 186 -5.96 0.89 12.11
C MET A 186 -6.40 2.17 12.81
N SER A 187 -5.46 3.04 13.16
CA SER A 187 -5.76 4.38 13.72
C SER A 187 -5.54 5.51 12.72
N GLY A 188 -5.00 5.20 11.54
CA GLY A 188 -4.63 6.18 10.51
C GLY A 188 -3.34 6.96 10.80
N GLY A 189 -2.79 6.85 12.01
CA GLY A 189 -1.48 7.38 12.36
C GLY A 189 -0.33 6.52 11.80
N PHE A 190 0.88 7.10 11.80
CA PHE A 190 2.11 6.54 11.22
C PHE A 190 2.34 5.06 11.55
N ASP A 191 2.17 4.69 12.81
CA ASP A 191 2.59 3.38 13.26
C ASP A 191 1.63 2.29 12.76
N SER A 192 0.32 2.58 12.75
CA SER A 192 -0.70 1.62 12.29
C SER A 192 -0.63 1.37 10.78
N THR A 193 -0.32 2.40 9.99
CA THR A 193 -0.19 2.31 8.53
C THR A 193 1.06 1.52 8.14
N VAL A 194 2.18 1.78 8.82
CA VAL A 194 3.43 1.05 8.61
C VAL A 194 3.31 -0.41 9.04
N ALA A 195 2.66 -0.68 10.18
CA ALA A 195 2.39 -2.05 10.62
C ALA A 195 1.53 -2.83 9.61
N ALA A 196 0.48 -2.19 9.08
CA ALA A 196 -0.36 -2.78 8.03
C ALA A 196 0.48 -3.15 6.80
N TYR A 197 1.30 -2.22 6.31
CA TYR A 197 2.20 -2.45 5.18
C TYR A 197 3.18 -3.62 5.42
N GLN A 198 3.84 -3.67 6.57
CA GLN A 198 4.80 -4.73 6.89
C GLN A 198 4.14 -6.13 6.92
N ILE A 199 2.94 -6.23 7.47
CA ILE A 199 2.16 -7.47 7.51
C ILE A 199 1.70 -7.88 6.11
N MET A 200 1.19 -6.94 5.31
CA MET A 200 0.79 -7.20 3.92
C MET A 200 1.98 -7.65 3.07
N ARG A 201 3.15 -7.04 3.26
CA ARG A 201 4.40 -7.45 2.61
C ARG A 201 4.76 -8.89 2.98
N ARG A 202 4.48 -9.36 4.20
CA ARG A 202 4.65 -10.77 4.58
C ARG A 202 3.58 -11.70 3.99
N GLY A 203 2.65 -11.22 3.16
CA GLY A 203 1.65 -12.03 2.45
C GLY A 203 0.40 -12.34 3.27
N LEU A 204 0.26 -11.74 4.46
CA LEU A 204 -0.89 -11.87 5.33
C LEU A 204 -2.04 -11.00 4.82
N MET A 205 -3.25 -11.56 4.81
CA MET A 205 -4.43 -10.87 4.30
C MET A 205 -5.04 -9.98 5.38
N SER A 206 -4.78 -8.67 5.28
CA SER A 206 -5.12 -7.70 6.32
C SER A 206 -6.53 -7.12 6.15
N HIS A 207 -7.44 -7.47 7.06
CA HIS A 207 -8.65 -6.71 7.32
C HIS A 207 -8.31 -5.53 8.24
N PHE A 208 -9.07 -4.44 8.16
CA PHE A 208 -8.86 -3.25 8.98
C PHE A 208 -9.95 -3.12 10.03
N CYS A 209 -9.58 -2.81 11.27
CA CYS A 209 -10.50 -2.50 12.36
C CYS A 209 -10.15 -1.12 12.89
N PHE A 210 -11.09 -0.19 12.75
CA PHE A 210 -11.01 1.17 13.24
C PHE A 210 -11.96 1.34 14.43
N PHE A 211 -11.47 1.97 15.48
CA PHE A 211 -12.26 2.37 16.64
C PHE A 211 -12.55 3.86 16.55
N ASN A 212 -13.80 4.21 16.24
CA ASN A 212 -14.19 5.59 16.03
C ASN A 212 -14.33 6.32 17.37
N LEU A 213 -13.36 7.18 17.66
CA LEU A 213 -13.35 8.04 18.85
C LEU A 213 -13.68 9.51 18.51
N GLY A 214 -13.71 9.84 17.21
CA GLY A 214 -13.69 11.22 16.72
C GLY A 214 -14.86 11.57 15.82
N GLY A 215 -15.87 10.70 15.74
CA GLY A 215 -17.00 10.84 14.85
C GLY A 215 -16.62 10.72 13.37
N ARG A 216 -17.45 11.34 12.52
CA ARG A 216 -17.39 11.12 11.07
C ARG A 216 -16.04 11.53 10.46
N ALA A 217 -15.52 12.72 10.77
CA ALA A 217 -14.29 13.22 10.15
C ALA A 217 -13.07 12.29 10.41
N HIS A 218 -12.97 11.74 11.61
CA HIS A 218 -11.94 10.77 11.96
C HIS A 218 -12.10 9.45 11.19
N GLU A 219 -13.33 8.93 11.11
CA GLU A 219 -13.63 7.74 10.31
C GLU A 219 -13.24 7.92 8.83
N LEU A 220 -13.53 9.08 8.25
CA LEU A 220 -13.16 9.40 6.87
C LEU A 220 -11.65 9.34 6.67
N GLY A 221 -10.88 10.08 7.46
CA GLY A 221 -9.42 10.09 7.32
C GLY A 221 -8.79 8.69 7.45
N VAL A 222 -9.28 7.88 8.40
CA VAL A 222 -8.77 6.52 8.59
C VAL A 222 -9.17 5.58 7.45
N MET A 223 -10.39 5.70 6.95
CA MET A 223 -10.85 4.94 5.78
C MET A 223 -10.03 5.27 4.53
N GLU A 224 -9.69 6.55 4.32
CA GLU A 224 -8.91 6.99 3.17
C GLU A 224 -7.51 6.40 3.15
N VAL A 225 -6.78 6.48 4.28
CA VAL A 225 -5.44 5.92 4.35
C VAL A 225 -5.45 4.38 4.30
N ALA A 226 -6.46 3.72 4.88
CA ALA A 226 -6.64 2.28 4.75
C ALA A 226 -6.92 1.88 3.29
N HIS A 227 -7.77 2.64 2.58
CA HIS A 227 -8.05 2.43 1.16
C HIS A 227 -6.81 2.67 0.31
N TYR A 228 -6.04 3.72 0.57
CA TYR A 228 -4.79 4.01 -0.14
C TYR A 228 -3.79 2.84 -0.02
N ILE A 229 -3.52 2.38 1.20
CA ILE A 229 -2.61 1.24 1.44
C ILE A 229 -3.13 -0.02 0.74
N TRP A 230 -4.43 -0.32 0.89
CA TRP A 230 -5.04 -1.45 0.22
C TRP A 230 -4.95 -1.33 -1.30
N LYS A 231 -5.28 -0.18 -1.88
CA LYS A 231 -5.27 0.02 -3.33
C LYS A 231 -3.88 -0.19 -3.92
N LYS A 232 -2.86 0.39 -3.27
CA LYS A 232 -1.46 0.38 -3.72
C LYS A 232 -0.77 -0.97 -3.49
N TYR A 233 -0.96 -1.60 -2.33
CA TYR A 233 -0.21 -2.80 -1.93
C TYR A 233 -1.06 -4.07 -1.78
N GLY A 234 -2.39 -3.94 -1.71
CA GLY A 234 -3.32 -4.97 -1.27
C GLY A 234 -4.39 -5.42 -2.26
N SER A 235 -4.57 -4.69 -3.36
CA SER A 235 -5.76 -4.75 -4.23
C SER A 235 -5.96 -6.09 -4.96
N SER A 236 -5.01 -7.01 -4.84
CA SER A 236 -5.16 -8.41 -5.25
C SER A 236 -6.20 -9.20 -4.43
N GLN A 237 -6.53 -8.75 -3.21
CA GLN A 237 -7.50 -9.38 -2.32
C GLN A 237 -8.61 -8.40 -1.94
N ARG A 238 -9.82 -8.91 -1.73
CA ARG A 238 -10.93 -8.14 -1.14
C ARG A 238 -10.92 -8.38 0.36
N VAL A 239 -10.80 -7.30 1.12
CA VAL A 239 -10.79 -7.32 2.60
C VAL A 239 -11.87 -6.39 3.13
N LEU A 240 -12.11 -6.46 4.43
CA LEU A 240 -13.11 -5.64 5.11
C LEU A 240 -12.43 -4.48 5.83
N PHE A 241 -13.10 -3.34 5.85
CA PHE A 241 -12.92 -2.27 6.80
C PHE A 241 -14.05 -2.37 7.83
N VAL A 242 -13.70 -2.52 9.10
CA VAL A 242 -14.63 -2.60 10.22
C VAL A 242 -14.52 -1.31 11.01
N SER A 243 -15.61 -0.55 11.08
CA SER A 243 -15.70 0.66 11.90
C SER A 243 -16.54 0.37 13.14
N VAL A 244 -15.96 0.56 14.32
CA VAL A 244 -16.62 0.32 15.61
C VAL A 244 -16.85 1.67 16.28
N PRO A 245 -18.12 2.09 16.51
CA PRO A 245 -18.39 3.34 17.24
C PRO A 245 -17.90 3.19 18.68
N PHE A 246 -16.98 4.05 19.10
CA PHE A 246 -16.27 3.93 20.37
C PHE A 246 -16.39 5.20 21.23
N GLU A 247 -17.20 6.18 20.79
CA GLU A 247 -17.44 7.43 21.50
C GLU A 247 -18.11 7.19 22.86
N GLU A 248 -19.13 6.32 22.94
CA GLU A 248 -19.77 5.96 24.21
C GLU A 248 -18.81 5.20 25.14
N VAL A 249 -18.00 4.29 24.59
CA VAL A 249 -16.98 3.56 25.35
C VAL A 249 -15.97 4.54 25.95
N LEU A 250 -15.53 5.52 25.16
CA LEU A 250 -14.62 6.56 25.63
C LEU A 250 -15.27 7.42 26.71
N GLY A 251 -16.52 7.85 26.50
CA GLY A 251 -17.28 8.65 27.47
C GLY A 251 -17.41 7.96 28.82
N GLU A 252 -17.68 6.65 28.81
CA GLU A 252 -17.76 5.84 30.04
C GLU A 252 -16.40 5.77 30.75
N ILE A 253 -15.31 5.53 30.01
CA ILE A 253 -13.96 5.50 30.59
C ILE A 253 -13.61 6.86 31.21
N LEU A 254 -13.90 7.97 30.51
CA LEU A 254 -13.67 9.32 31.03
C LEU A 254 -14.47 9.62 32.30
N GLY A 255 -15.68 9.05 32.43
CA GLY A 255 -16.55 9.28 33.58
C GLY A 255 -16.31 8.37 34.77
N LYS A 256 -15.72 7.17 34.57
CA LYS A 256 -15.67 6.10 35.59
C LYS A 256 -14.28 5.63 35.97
N VAL A 257 -13.29 5.79 35.09
CA VAL A 257 -11.95 5.24 35.28
C VAL A 257 -11.01 6.33 35.76
N ASP A 258 -10.13 5.99 36.71
CA ASP A 258 -9.07 6.89 37.15
C ASP A 258 -8.17 7.33 35.98
N ASN A 259 -7.93 8.65 35.90
CA ASN A 259 -7.12 9.31 34.86
C ASN A 259 -5.80 8.59 34.53
N SER A 260 -5.11 8.07 35.55
CA SER A 260 -3.79 7.46 35.37
C SER A 260 -3.82 6.05 34.76
N HIS A 261 -5.01 5.44 34.66
CA HIS A 261 -5.25 4.10 34.12
C HIS A 261 -6.08 4.10 32.82
N MET A 262 -6.71 5.23 32.45
CA MET A 262 -7.58 5.35 31.27
C MET A 262 -6.96 4.78 30.00
N GLY A 263 -5.70 5.11 29.69
CA GLY A 263 -5.04 4.64 28.47
C GLY A 263 -4.85 3.12 28.40
N VAL A 264 -4.62 2.46 29.54
CA VAL A 264 -4.50 1.00 29.61
C VAL A 264 -5.88 0.35 29.50
N VAL A 265 -6.88 0.89 30.19
CA VAL A 265 -8.26 0.38 30.14
C VAL A 265 -8.85 0.54 28.73
N LEU A 266 -8.67 1.69 28.08
CA LEU A 266 -9.14 1.92 26.71
C LEU A 266 -8.54 0.89 25.74
N LYS A 267 -7.23 0.67 25.79
CA LYS A 267 -6.57 -0.32 24.92
C LYS A 267 -7.04 -1.75 25.20
N ARG A 268 -7.33 -2.07 26.46
CA ARG A 268 -7.94 -3.36 26.83
C ARG A 268 -9.34 -3.50 26.24
N MET A 269 -10.18 -2.46 26.28
CA MET A 269 -11.50 -2.48 25.64
C MET A 269 -11.41 -2.60 24.11
N MET A 270 -10.48 -1.88 23.47
CA MET A 270 -10.19 -2.02 22.04
C MET A 270 -9.77 -3.45 21.70
N LEU A 271 -8.87 -4.06 22.49
CA LEU A 271 -8.41 -5.42 22.21
C LEU A 271 -9.51 -6.48 22.44
N ARG A 272 -10.36 -6.30 23.46
CA ARG A 272 -11.56 -7.13 23.66
C ARG A 272 -12.51 -7.04 22.47
N ALA A 273 -12.84 -5.82 22.04
CA ALA A 273 -13.70 -5.61 20.89
C ALA A 273 -13.11 -6.18 19.60
N ALA A 274 -11.82 -5.94 19.34
CA ALA A 274 -11.12 -6.49 18.17
C ALA A 274 -11.13 -8.03 18.19
N SER A 275 -10.95 -8.65 19.36
CA SER A 275 -11.02 -10.12 19.50
C SER A 275 -12.39 -10.66 19.13
N ARG A 276 -13.47 -10.01 19.62
CA ARG A 276 -14.85 -10.40 19.30
C ARG A 276 -15.19 -10.21 17.81
N ILE A 277 -14.66 -9.16 17.18
CA ILE A 277 -14.79 -8.95 15.72
C ILE A 277 -14.01 -10.03 14.97
N ALA A 278 -12.78 -10.33 15.40
CA ALA A 278 -11.96 -11.36 14.80
C ALA A 278 -12.64 -12.74 14.88
N ASP A 279 -13.29 -13.08 16.00
CA ASP A 279 -14.09 -14.31 16.14
C ASP A 279 -15.24 -14.38 15.12
N ARG A 280 -16.00 -13.28 14.95
CA ARG A 280 -17.07 -13.20 13.93
C ARG A 280 -16.54 -13.40 12.50
N LEU A 281 -15.29 -13.02 12.25
CA LEU A 281 -14.61 -13.13 10.96
C LEU A 281 -13.75 -14.40 10.82
N GLN A 282 -13.69 -15.26 11.85
CA GLN A 282 -12.81 -16.43 11.91
C GLN A 282 -11.33 -16.09 11.69
N ILE A 283 -10.88 -14.98 12.29
CA ILE A 283 -9.51 -14.48 12.25
C ILE A 283 -8.85 -14.75 13.60
N GLU A 284 -7.68 -15.41 13.58
CA GLU A 284 -6.95 -15.80 14.80
C GLU A 284 -5.88 -14.80 15.24
N VAL A 285 -5.58 -13.81 14.41
CA VAL A 285 -4.42 -12.93 14.58
C VAL A 285 -4.83 -11.47 14.50
N LEU A 286 -4.47 -10.72 15.55
CA LEU A 286 -4.60 -9.26 15.60
C LEU A 286 -3.25 -8.62 15.28
N VAL A 287 -3.26 -7.42 14.72
CA VAL A 287 -2.05 -6.65 14.43
C VAL A 287 -2.20 -5.24 15.00
N THR A 288 -1.19 -4.76 15.71
CA THR A 288 -1.12 -3.36 16.18
C THR A 288 0.17 -2.69 15.73
N GLY A 289 0.14 -1.36 15.64
CA GLY A 289 1.33 -0.53 15.39
C GLY A 289 2.12 -0.17 16.65
N GLU A 290 2.00 -0.93 17.74
CA GLU A 290 2.68 -0.57 19.00
C GLU A 290 4.20 -0.78 18.92
N ALA A 291 4.95 0.19 19.46
CA ALA A 291 6.40 0.21 19.58
C ALA A 291 6.82 0.44 21.04
N ILE A 292 7.81 -0.30 21.54
CA ILE A 292 8.20 -0.24 22.96
C ILE A 292 8.60 1.18 23.35
N SER A 293 8.07 1.64 24.49
CA SER A 293 8.45 2.89 25.16
C SER A 293 8.24 4.16 24.32
N GLN A 294 7.45 4.10 23.24
CA GLN A 294 7.09 5.31 22.49
C GLN A 294 6.10 6.19 23.26
N VAL A 295 5.16 5.58 23.98
CA VAL A 295 4.22 6.26 24.89
C VAL A 295 4.09 5.48 26.19
N SER A 296 3.57 6.12 27.24
CA SER A 296 3.42 5.54 28.59
C SER A 296 2.63 4.23 28.61
N SER A 297 1.64 4.06 27.72
CA SER A 297 0.83 2.84 27.59
C SER A 297 1.54 1.69 26.87
N GLN A 298 2.73 1.93 26.27
CA GLN A 298 3.48 0.96 25.46
C GLN A 298 4.79 0.52 26.14
N THR A 299 4.82 0.53 27.48
CA THR A 299 5.87 -0.15 28.24
C THR A 299 5.58 -1.66 28.28
N LEU A 300 6.61 -2.50 28.44
CA LEU A 300 6.42 -3.96 28.52
C LEU A 300 5.40 -4.40 29.60
N PRO A 301 5.40 -3.83 30.83
CA PRO A 301 4.38 -4.15 31.83
C PRO A 301 2.96 -3.83 31.36
N ASN A 302 2.76 -2.66 30.74
CA ASN A 302 1.45 -2.25 30.26
C ASN A 302 1.00 -3.05 29.04
N LEU A 303 1.90 -3.35 28.09
CA LEU A 303 1.61 -4.23 26.95
C LEU A 303 1.20 -5.62 27.41
N SER A 304 1.90 -6.19 28.42
CA SER A 304 1.53 -7.48 29.00
C SER A 304 0.14 -7.46 29.65
N LEU A 305 -0.23 -6.34 30.30
CA LEU A 305 -1.58 -6.16 30.82
C LEU A 305 -2.60 -5.98 29.70
N ILE A 306 -2.27 -5.28 28.63
CA ILE A 306 -3.19 -5.09 27.50
C ILE A 306 -3.46 -6.45 26.84
N ASP A 307 -2.44 -7.26 26.60
CA ASP A 307 -2.56 -8.57 25.96
C ASP A 307 -3.42 -9.57 26.75
N SER A 308 -3.44 -9.46 28.09
CA SER A 308 -4.11 -10.46 28.94
C SER A 308 -5.64 -10.52 28.79
N VAL A 309 -6.25 -9.62 28.02
CA VAL A 309 -7.70 -9.63 27.73
C VAL A 309 -8.06 -10.34 26.43
N SER A 310 -7.06 -10.82 25.68
CA SER A 310 -7.24 -11.53 24.42
C SER A 310 -6.50 -12.86 24.43
N GLU A 311 -7.14 -13.89 23.88
CA GLU A 311 -6.50 -15.18 23.60
C GLU A 311 -5.92 -15.23 22.18
N LYS A 312 -6.17 -14.21 21.36
CA LYS A 312 -5.66 -14.12 19.98
C LYS A 312 -4.17 -13.79 19.98
N LEU A 313 -3.47 -14.21 18.91
CA LEU A 313 -2.07 -13.81 18.71
C LEU A 313 -2.02 -12.33 18.29
N VAL A 314 -1.39 -11.48 19.10
CA VAL A 314 -1.20 -10.05 18.79
C VAL A 314 0.19 -9.83 18.18
N LEU A 315 0.25 -9.57 16.88
CA LEU A 315 1.47 -9.22 16.18
C LEU A 315 1.75 -7.72 16.29
N ARG A 316 3.01 -7.38 16.59
CA ARG A 316 3.51 -6.01 16.71
C ARG A 316 4.76 -5.82 15.84
N PRO A 317 4.59 -5.59 14.54
CA PRO A 317 5.72 -5.48 13.61
C PRO A 317 6.75 -4.42 14.02
N LEU A 318 6.28 -3.37 14.72
CA LEU A 318 7.08 -2.20 15.10
C LEU A 318 7.61 -2.26 16.53
N ILE A 319 7.44 -3.39 17.22
CA ILE A 319 7.70 -3.49 18.67
C ILE A 319 9.10 -3.02 19.06
N ALA A 320 10.09 -3.23 18.21
CA ALA A 320 11.50 -2.87 18.41
C ALA A 320 12.01 -1.82 17.41
N SER A 321 11.12 -1.16 16.66
CA SER A 321 11.48 -0.15 15.66
C SER A 321 11.69 1.21 16.32
N HIS A 322 12.62 2.01 15.77
CA HIS A 322 12.75 3.41 16.16
C HIS A 322 11.66 4.25 15.48
N LYS A 323 11.24 5.34 16.13
CA LYS A 323 10.22 6.24 15.59
C LYS A 323 10.63 6.84 14.24
N GLN A 324 11.91 7.17 14.06
CA GLN A 324 12.40 7.71 12.81
C GLN A 324 12.28 6.69 11.67
N ASP A 325 12.65 5.42 11.90
CA ASP A 325 12.49 4.36 10.89
C ASP A 325 11.02 4.19 10.47
N ILE A 326 10.08 4.34 11.41
CA ILE A 326 8.64 4.30 11.13
C ILE A 326 8.23 5.49 10.25
N ILE A 327 8.71 6.69 10.57
CA ILE A 327 8.41 7.91 9.79
C ILE A 327 9.01 7.80 8.38
N ASP A 328 10.26 7.38 8.26
CA ASP A 328 10.96 7.22 6.99
C ASP A 328 10.24 6.20 6.10
N LEU A 329 9.84 5.06 6.68
CA LEU A 329 9.05 4.08 5.95
C LEU A 329 7.64 4.60 5.59
N ALA A 330 7.00 5.38 6.47
CA ALA A 330 5.72 6.02 6.16
C ALA A 330 5.83 7.02 4.99
N ASN A 331 6.97 7.71 4.86
CA ASN A 331 7.26 8.57 3.71
C ASN A 331 7.47 7.71 2.45
N GLU A 332 8.28 6.65 2.53
CA GLU A 332 8.54 5.73 1.41
C GLU A 332 7.25 5.12 0.84
N ILE A 333 6.31 4.73 1.71
CA ILE A 333 5.04 4.12 1.30
C ILE A 333 3.94 5.15 1.00
N GLY A 334 4.21 6.44 1.20
CA GLY A 334 3.29 7.55 0.94
C GLY A 334 2.12 7.66 1.94
N THR A 335 2.24 7.12 3.15
CA THR A 335 1.21 7.28 4.20
C THR A 335 1.51 8.42 5.18
N ALA A 336 2.71 9.00 5.13
CA ALA A 336 3.13 10.02 6.09
C ALA A 336 2.21 11.25 6.08
N ASP A 337 1.81 11.74 4.91
CA ASP A 337 0.99 12.95 4.82
C ASP A 337 -0.44 12.73 5.33
N PHE A 338 -1.01 11.55 5.12
CA PHE A 338 -2.26 11.16 5.77
C PHE A 338 -2.12 11.18 7.29
N ALA A 339 -1.05 10.55 7.79
CA ALA A 339 -0.83 10.39 9.22
C ALA A 339 -0.57 11.72 9.94
N LYS A 340 0.08 12.71 9.29
CA LYS A 340 0.31 14.06 9.86
C LYS A 340 -0.99 14.80 10.18
N HIS A 341 -2.04 14.56 9.40
CA HIS A 341 -3.34 15.23 9.56
C HIS A 341 -4.33 14.42 10.41
N MET A 342 -3.93 13.23 10.89
CA MET A 342 -4.77 12.38 11.71
C MET A 342 -4.83 12.89 13.16
N PRO A 343 -6.01 13.09 13.77
CA PRO A 343 -6.07 13.55 15.16
C PRO A 343 -5.68 12.43 16.15
N GLU A 344 -4.88 12.78 17.16
CA GLU A 344 -4.37 11.82 18.15
C GLU A 344 -5.28 11.64 19.38
N TYR A 345 -6.50 11.12 19.19
CA TYR A 345 -7.50 11.00 20.27
C TYR A 345 -7.03 10.17 21.48
N CYS A 346 -6.31 9.05 21.26
CA CYS A 346 -5.82 8.21 22.36
C CYS A 346 -4.75 8.89 23.22
N GLY A 347 -4.01 9.87 22.68
CA GLY A 347 -2.98 10.60 23.41
C GLY A 347 -3.57 11.67 24.32
N VAL A 348 -4.61 12.37 23.85
CA VAL A 348 -5.25 13.51 24.54
C VAL A 348 -5.88 13.12 25.88
N ILE A 349 -6.33 11.89 26.02
CA ILE A 349 -7.07 11.42 27.19
C ILE A 349 -6.18 11.00 28.37
N SER A 350 -4.86 10.92 28.18
CA SER A 350 -3.94 10.38 29.18
C SER A 350 -3.39 11.47 30.11
N VAL A 351 -4.07 11.72 31.24
CA VAL A 351 -3.59 12.63 32.28
C VAL A 351 -2.77 11.87 33.33
N ASN A 352 -1.47 12.17 33.44
CA ASN A 352 -0.52 11.49 34.34
C ASN A 352 -0.52 9.94 34.22
N PRO A 353 -0.40 9.38 33.01
CA PRO A 353 -0.54 7.94 32.78
C PRO A 353 0.56 7.14 33.48
N LYS A 354 0.19 5.98 34.05
CA LYS A 354 1.17 5.06 34.67
C LYS A 354 1.96 4.31 33.60
N THR A 355 3.28 4.40 33.67
CA THR A 355 4.22 3.59 32.87
C THR A 355 4.33 2.14 33.37
N HIS A 356 3.84 1.86 34.58
CA HIS A 356 3.78 0.52 35.16
C HIS A 356 2.48 0.38 35.95
N ALA A 357 1.36 0.19 35.25
CA ALA A 357 0.08 -0.06 35.91
C ALA A 357 0.13 -1.38 36.69
N LYS A 358 -0.57 -1.45 37.83
CA LYS A 358 -0.68 -2.69 38.60
C LYS A 358 -1.92 -3.45 38.15
N ARG A 359 -1.78 -4.76 37.89
CA ARG A 359 -2.87 -5.63 37.41
C ARG A 359 -4.16 -5.47 38.21
N ASN A 360 -4.07 -5.65 39.52
CA ASN A 360 -5.21 -5.56 40.44
C ASN A 360 -5.91 -4.19 40.39
N ARG A 361 -5.16 -3.12 40.15
CA ARG A 361 -5.74 -1.79 40.00
C ARG A 361 -6.47 -1.65 38.66
N VAL A 362 -5.87 -2.10 37.56
CA VAL A 362 -6.51 -2.08 36.23
C VAL A 362 -7.80 -2.90 36.24
N GLU A 363 -7.79 -4.10 36.82
CA GLU A 363 -8.97 -4.96 36.96
C GLU A 363 -10.06 -4.31 37.82
N TYR A 364 -9.69 -3.59 38.89
CA TYR A 364 -10.63 -2.82 39.70
C TYR A 364 -11.26 -1.65 38.91
N GLU A 365 -10.46 -0.90 38.14
CA GLU A 365 -10.99 0.17 37.29
C GLU A 365 -11.94 -0.37 36.21
N GLU A 366 -11.63 -1.53 35.62
CA GLU A 366 -12.51 -2.18 34.64
C GLU A 366 -13.85 -2.60 35.23
N GLN A 367 -13.93 -2.94 36.53
CA GLN A 367 -15.22 -3.25 37.17
C GLN A 367 -16.16 -2.05 37.25
N GLN A 368 -15.64 -0.82 37.12
CA GLN A 368 -16.46 0.39 37.10
C GLN A 368 -17.04 0.67 35.71
N PHE A 369 -16.52 0.01 34.66
CA PHE A 369 -16.98 0.17 33.29
C PHE A 369 -18.17 -0.77 33.01
N ASP A 370 -19.26 -0.22 32.47
CA ASP A 370 -20.40 -1.03 32.03
C ASP A 370 -20.12 -1.74 30.69
N MET A 371 -19.92 -3.06 30.76
CA MET A 371 -19.68 -3.90 29.58
C MET A 371 -20.81 -3.89 28.56
N ALA A 372 -22.05 -3.55 28.94
CA ALA A 372 -23.15 -3.40 28.00
C ALA A 372 -22.86 -2.31 26.95
N ILE A 373 -22.08 -1.29 27.29
CA ILE A 373 -21.67 -0.23 26.36
C ILE A 373 -20.76 -0.79 25.27
N LEU A 374 -19.82 -1.67 25.64
CA LEU A 374 -18.93 -2.32 24.68
C LEU A 374 -19.71 -3.27 23.75
N GLU A 375 -20.66 -4.03 24.28
CA GLU A 375 -21.49 -4.92 23.46
C GLU A 375 -22.37 -4.12 22.48
N ARG A 376 -22.97 -2.99 22.90
CA ARG A 376 -23.69 -2.08 21.97
C ARG A 376 -22.77 -1.54 20.87
N ALA A 377 -21.55 -1.14 21.20
CA ALA A 377 -20.55 -0.70 20.22
C ALA A 377 -20.25 -1.80 19.19
N LEU A 378 -20.13 -3.05 19.64
CA LEU A 378 -19.91 -4.22 18.78
C LEU A 378 -21.13 -4.58 17.93
N GLU A 379 -22.35 -4.41 18.43
CA GLU A 379 -23.59 -4.61 17.67
C GLU A 379 -23.74 -3.58 16.56
N ASN A 380 -23.34 -2.33 16.83
CA ASN A 380 -23.40 -1.22 15.87
C ASN A 380 -22.16 -1.11 14.95
N ALA A 381 -21.22 -2.06 15.04
CA ALA A 381 -20.04 -2.07 14.18
C ALA A 381 -20.44 -2.25 12.71
N LYS A 382 -19.89 -1.39 11.83
CA LYS A 382 -20.14 -1.42 10.38
C LYS A 382 -19.02 -2.15 9.68
N LEU A 383 -19.38 -3.10 8.81
CA LEU A 383 -18.42 -3.89 8.03
C LEU A 383 -18.62 -3.56 6.54
N VAL A 384 -17.61 -2.96 5.94
CA VAL A 384 -17.66 -2.50 4.56
C VAL A 384 -16.51 -3.14 3.76
N PRO A 385 -16.75 -3.72 2.58
CA PRO A 385 -15.66 -4.11 1.69
C PRO A 385 -14.79 -2.90 1.34
N ILE A 386 -13.47 -2.99 1.54
CA ILE A 386 -12.55 -1.83 1.36
C ILE A 386 -12.58 -1.25 -0.07
N ASP A 387 -12.96 -2.06 -1.06
CA ASP A 387 -13.13 -1.67 -2.45
C ASP A 387 -14.39 -0.83 -2.70
N ARG A 388 -15.32 -0.82 -1.74
CA ARG A 388 -16.60 -0.08 -1.75
C ARG A 388 -16.68 1.02 -0.71
N VAL A 389 -15.71 1.11 0.22
CA VAL A 389 -15.71 2.12 1.29
C VAL A 389 -15.91 3.53 0.73
N ILE A 390 -15.21 3.86 -0.36
CA ILE A 390 -15.36 5.15 -1.02
C ILE A 390 -16.81 5.33 -1.50
N ASP A 391 -17.37 4.37 -2.23
CA ASP A 391 -18.73 4.45 -2.79
C ASP A 391 -19.82 4.56 -1.72
N GLU A 392 -19.75 3.75 -0.66
CA GLU A 392 -20.74 3.75 0.43
C GLU A 392 -20.75 5.06 1.21
N LEU A 393 -19.60 5.67 1.41
CA LEU A 393 -19.50 6.96 2.10
C LEU A 393 -20.17 8.12 1.33
N GLY A 394 -20.31 7.98 0.00
CA GLY A 394 -20.84 9.01 -0.88
C GLY A 394 -22.33 8.86 -1.23
N GLN A 395 -23.01 7.77 -0.84
CA GLN A 395 -24.38 7.47 -1.29
C GLN A 395 -25.47 8.35 -0.66
N ASP A 396 -25.29 8.80 0.58
CA ASP A 396 -26.30 9.58 1.32
C ASP A 396 -25.99 11.08 1.38
N LEU A 397 -25.08 11.58 0.54
CA LEU A 397 -24.63 12.96 0.57
C LEU A 397 -25.34 13.80 -0.50
N GLN A 398 -26.36 14.57 -0.09
CA GLN A 398 -26.95 15.59 -0.94
C GLN A 398 -25.99 16.79 -1.03
N ILE A 399 -25.27 16.87 -2.14
CA ILE A 399 -24.33 17.96 -2.43
C ILE A 399 -24.57 18.42 -3.84
N GLU A 400 -24.47 19.72 -4.04
CA GLU A 400 -24.58 20.32 -5.35
C GLU A 400 -23.35 19.97 -6.20
N GLU A 401 -23.58 19.20 -7.27
CA GLU A 401 -22.58 18.89 -8.30
C GLU A 401 -22.78 19.83 -9.50
N VAL A 402 -21.69 20.39 -10.01
CA VAL A 402 -21.68 21.23 -11.21
C VAL A 402 -20.81 20.59 -12.30
N SER A 403 -21.32 20.57 -13.53
CA SER A 403 -20.61 19.99 -14.69
C SER A 403 -19.63 20.96 -15.34
N GLU A 404 -19.82 22.26 -15.13
CA GLU A 404 -18.99 23.33 -15.68
C GLU A 404 -18.55 24.28 -14.57
N ALA A 405 -17.29 24.71 -14.62
CA ALA A 405 -16.75 25.73 -13.74
C ALA A 405 -16.87 27.10 -14.43
N LEU A 406 -17.43 28.09 -13.72
CA LEU A 406 -17.66 29.45 -14.21
C LEU A 406 -16.52 30.40 -13.84
N ALA A 407 -16.33 31.45 -14.65
CA ALA A 407 -15.32 32.46 -14.39
C ALA A 407 -15.46 33.08 -12.99
N GLY A 408 -14.35 33.09 -12.22
CA GLY A 408 -14.31 33.57 -10.84
C GLY A 408 -14.47 32.48 -9.78
N GLN A 409 -14.90 31.27 -10.16
CA GLN A 409 -14.84 30.07 -9.31
C GLN A 409 -13.43 29.48 -9.36
N ILE A 410 -13.05 28.79 -8.29
CA ILE A 410 -11.76 28.11 -8.16
C ILE A 410 -12.04 26.61 -8.08
N VAL A 411 -11.38 25.82 -8.92
CA VAL A 411 -11.45 24.36 -8.81
C VAL A 411 -10.30 23.89 -7.94
N ILE A 412 -10.62 23.18 -6.87
CA ILE A 412 -9.64 22.55 -6.00
C ILE A 412 -9.51 21.09 -6.43
N ASP A 413 -8.37 20.74 -7.03
CA ASP A 413 -8.00 19.36 -7.28
C ASP A 413 -7.57 18.72 -5.96
N ILE A 414 -8.41 17.83 -5.44
CA ILE A 414 -8.21 17.17 -4.16
C ILE A 414 -7.57 15.79 -4.30
N ARG A 415 -7.12 15.39 -5.49
CA ARG A 415 -6.46 14.09 -5.70
C ARG A 415 -5.11 14.03 -4.96
N HIS A 416 -4.59 12.82 -4.80
CA HIS A 416 -3.24 12.63 -4.26
C HIS A 416 -2.21 13.31 -5.19
N PRO A 417 -1.12 13.92 -4.66
CA PRO A 417 -0.11 14.60 -5.47
C PRO A 417 0.35 13.80 -6.69
N ASP A 418 0.73 12.52 -6.50
CA ASP A 418 1.12 11.62 -7.59
C ASP A 418 0.11 11.62 -8.75
N ALA A 419 -1.19 11.52 -8.46
CA ALA A 419 -2.24 11.49 -9.49
C ALA A 419 -2.46 12.85 -10.15
N ALA A 420 -2.34 13.95 -9.39
CA ALA A 420 -2.45 15.31 -9.90
C ALA A 420 -1.25 15.70 -10.78
N GLU A 421 -0.05 15.20 -10.46
CA GLU A 421 1.16 15.38 -11.25
C GLU A 421 1.14 14.54 -12.54
N ASP A 422 0.67 13.29 -12.45
CA ASP A 422 0.55 12.39 -13.60
C ASP A 422 -0.52 12.84 -14.60
N GLU A 423 -1.64 13.38 -14.10
CA GLU A 423 -2.76 13.88 -14.91
C GLU A 423 -3.23 15.26 -14.44
N PRO A 424 -2.48 16.35 -14.74
CA PRO A 424 -2.84 17.68 -14.28
C PRO A 424 -4.22 18.12 -14.79
N LEU A 425 -5.07 18.59 -13.88
CA LEU A 425 -6.37 19.15 -14.23
C LEU A 425 -6.20 20.56 -14.78
N GLY A 426 -6.35 20.72 -16.10
CA GLY A 426 -6.36 22.02 -16.76
C GLY A 426 -7.76 22.40 -17.23
N ILE A 427 -8.30 23.52 -16.74
CA ILE A 427 -9.60 24.05 -17.17
C ILE A 427 -9.40 25.46 -17.75
N PRO A 428 -9.67 25.69 -19.04
CA PRO A 428 -9.43 26.99 -19.67
C PRO A 428 -10.17 28.14 -18.97
N GLY A 429 -9.44 29.18 -18.56
CA GLY A 429 -10.02 30.38 -17.95
C GLY A 429 -10.47 30.21 -16.49
N ILE A 430 -10.18 29.07 -15.86
CA ILE A 430 -10.51 28.77 -14.47
C ILE A 430 -9.22 28.57 -13.68
N ASP A 431 -9.19 29.13 -12.47
CA ASP A 431 -8.08 28.89 -11.54
C ASP A 431 -8.21 27.49 -10.95
N VAL A 432 -7.21 26.64 -11.17
CA VAL A 432 -7.14 25.28 -10.64
C VAL A 432 -6.01 25.22 -9.62
N GLN A 433 -6.36 24.91 -8.37
CA GLN A 433 -5.42 24.80 -7.26
C GLN A 433 -5.35 23.34 -6.80
N THR A 434 -4.12 22.84 -6.60
CA THR A 434 -3.90 21.51 -6.03
C THR A 434 -3.91 21.60 -4.50
N LEU A 435 -4.91 20.98 -3.87
CA LEU A 435 -4.97 20.84 -2.42
C LEU A 435 -5.47 19.43 -2.09
N PRO A 436 -4.55 18.48 -1.86
CA PRO A 436 -4.90 17.09 -1.65
C PRO A 436 -5.91 16.94 -0.51
N PHE A 437 -6.84 15.99 -0.66
CA PHE A 437 -7.94 15.79 0.28
C PHE A 437 -7.50 15.68 1.75
N TYR A 438 -6.35 15.06 2.04
CA TYR A 438 -5.83 14.90 3.41
C TYR A 438 -5.42 16.24 4.06
N ALA A 439 -5.08 17.26 3.27
CA ALA A 439 -4.72 18.60 3.74
C ALA A 439 -5.90 19.58 3.64
N LEU A 440 -6.98 19.18 2.97
CA LEU A 440 -8.11 20.05 2.65
C LEU A 440 -8.73 20.65 3.90
N ASN A 441 -9.18 19.85 4.86
CA ASN A 441 -9.89 20.36 6.05
C ASN A 441 -9.04 21.30 6.90
N ALA A 442 -7.73 21.06 6.98
CA ALA A 442 -6.81 21.91 7.73
C ALA A 442 -6.62 23.27 7.04
N ARG A 443 -6.42 23.26 5.72
CA ARG A 443 -6.05 24.46 4.94
C ARG A 443 -7.25 25.20 4.36
N PHE A 444 -8.43 24.59 4.31
CA PHE A 444 -9.64 25.23 3.79
C PHE A 444 -10.00 26.49 4.58
N LYS A 445 -9.69 26.52 5.88
CA LYS A 445 -9.89 27.69 6.76
C LYS A 445 -9.02 28.88 6.42
N GLU A 446 -7.95 28.67 5.63
CA GLU A 446 -7.04 29.73 5.17
C GLU A 446 -7.49 30.32 3.82
N LEU A 447 -8.49 29.71 3.18
CA LEU A 447 -9.00 30.13 1.88
C LEU A 447 -9.99 31.30 2.02
N ASP A 448 -10.13 32.07 0.94
CA ASP A 448 -10.98 33.26 0.87
C ASP A 448 -12.47 32.88 0.88
N ASP A 449 -13.17 33.21 1.96
CA ASP A 449 -14.58 32.87 2.17
C ASP A 449 -15.54 33.55 1.17
N SER A 450 -15.10 34.60 0.48
CA SER A 450 -15.86 35.29 -0.55
C SER A 450 -15.86 34.57 -1.91
N ARG A 451 -14.97 33.58 -2.10
CA ARG A 451 -14.85 32.79 -3.33
C ARG A 451 -15.67 31.51 -3.27
N GLN A 452 -16.08 31.02 -4.43
CA GLN A 452 -16.69 29.71 -4.57
C GLN A 452 -15.65 28.66 -4.98
N TYR A 453 -15.60 27.56 -4.24
CA TYR A 453 -14.67 26.46 -4.45
C TYR A 453 -15.39 25.21 -4.94
N LEU A 454 -14.87 24.60 -6.00
CA LEU A 454 -15.39 23.36 -6.56
C LEU A 454 -14.37 22.23 -6.35
N LEU A 455 -14.71 21.22 -5.55
CA LEU A 455 -13.80 20.11 -5.27
C LEU A 455 -13.82 19.09 -6.42
N TYR A 456 -12.64 18.67 -6.88
CA TYR A 456 -12.48 17.70 -7.97
C TYR A 456 -11.68 16.45 -7.56
N CYS A 457 -12.22 15.28 -7.89
CA CYS A 457 -11.51 14.01 -7.91
C CYS A 457 -12.10 13.13 -9.03
N ASP A 458 -11.35 12.14 -9.52
CA ASP A 458 -11.70 11.43 -10.76
C ASP A 458 -13.08 10.75 -10.72
N LYS A 459 -13.45 10.15 -9.58
CA LYS A 459 -14.76 9.48 -9.41
C LYS A 459 -15.83 10.38 -8.79
N GLY A 460 -15.48 11.60 -8.40
CA GLY A 460 -16.33 12.55 -7.66
C GLY A 460 -16.67 12.13 -6.23
N VAL A 461 -16.27 10.94 -5.78
CA VAL A 461 -16.69 10.41 -4.48
C VAL A 461 -16.00 11.12 -3.32
N MET A 462 -14.68 11.31 -3.41
CA MET A 462 -13.90 12.08 -2.43
C MET A 462 -14.35 13.54 -2.42
N SER A 463 -14.64 14.11 -3.60
CA SER A 463 -15.16 15.48 -3.69
C SER A 463 -16.47 15.63 -2.94
N ARG A 464 -17.41 14.69 -3.14
CA ARG A 464 -18.66 14.69 -2.37
C ARG A 464 -18.38 14.56 -0.88
N LEU A 465 -17.60 13.58 -0.49
CA LEU A 465 -17.29 13.33 0.91
C LEU A 465 -16.82 14.59 1.65
N HIS A 466 -15.79 15.23 1.11
CA HIS A 466 -15.16 16.41 1.69
C HIS A 466 -16.05 17.65 1.57
N ALA A 467 -16.77 17.82 0.45
CA ALA A 467 -17.71 18.93 0.31
C ALA A 467 -18.82 18.85 1.37
N HIS A 468 -19.38 17.67 1.63
CA HIS A 468 -20.38 17.54 2.70
C HIS A 468 -19.80 17.84 4.08
N HIS A 469 -18.58 17.39 4.34
CA HIS A 469 -17.93 17.67 5.61
C HIS A 469 -17.70 19.18 5.79
N LEU A 470 -17.14 19.87 4.80
CA LEU A 470 -16.94 21.32 4.84
C LEU A 470 -18.27 22.07 5.00
N LEU A 471 -19.33 21.64 4.29
CA LEU A 471 -20.69 22.18 4.46
C LEU A 471 -21.21 21.98 5.90
N SER A 472 -20.95 20.81 6.51
CA SER A 472 -21.34 20.54 7.90
C SER A 472 -20.56 21.37 8.93
N GLU A 473 -19.35 21.83 8.58
CA GLU A 473 -18.57 22.78 9.37
C GLU A 473 -18.99 24.25 9.15
N GLY A 474 -19.94 24.51 8.24
CA GLY A 474 -20.48 25.84 7.95
C GLY A 474 -19.91 26.51 6.70
N HIS A 475 -19.04 25.85 5.94
CA HIS A 475 -18.50 26.39 4.69
C HIS A 475 -19.51 26.25 3.54
N ALA A 476 -20.40 27.23 3.41
CA ALA A 476 -21.47 27.25 2.39
C ALA A 476 -20.98 27.50 0.94
N ASN A 477 -19.71 27.87 0.77
CA ASN A 477 -19.10 28.24 -0.50
C ASN A 477 -18.44 27.06 -1.26
N VAL A 478 -18.79 25.82 -0.89
CA VAL A 478 -18.20 24.60 -1.45
C VAL A 478 -19.21 23.80 -2.28
N ARG A 479 -18.80 23.35 -3.46
CA ARG A 479 -19.55 22.43 -4.34
C ARG A 479 -18.62 21.38 -4.93
N VAL A 480 -19.17 20.44 -5.69
CA VAL A 480 -18.39 19.39 -6.37
C VAL A 480 -18.31 19.68 -7.85
N TYR A 481 -17.08 19.73 -8.39
CA TYR A 481 -16.89 19.77 -9.85
C TYR A 481 -16.89 18.36 -10.40
N ARG A 482 -17.80 18.08 -11.34
CA ARG A 482 -17.93 16.78 -12.00
C ARG A 482 -18.05 16.97 -13.51
N PRO A 483 -16.92 17.14 -14.21
CA PRO A 483 -16.93 17.30 -15.66
C PRO A 483 -17.55 16.06 -16.31
N SER A 484 -18.44 16.31 -17.27
CA SER A 484 -19.21 15.29 -17.99
C SER A 484 -18.35 14.40 -18.88
#